data_AF-A0A743ETV1-F1
#
_entry.id   AF-A0A743ETV1-F1
#
_cell.length_a   1.000
_cell.length_b   1.000
_cell.length_c   1.000
_cell.angle_alpha   90.00
_cell.angle_beta   90.00
_cell.angle_gamma   90.00
#
_symmetry.space_group_name_H-M   'P 1'
#
loop_
_entity.id
_entity.type
_entity.pdbx_description
1 polymer ?
#
loop_
_entity_poly.entity_id
_entity_poly.type
_entity_poly.pdbx_seq_one_letter_code
_entity_poly.pdbx_strand_id
1 'polypeptide(L)'
;MNQNPFSFYDFLGYLIPGGFFILLMYFCGLTFDLDIVVDLTELLKGQSQIFGVLNYASIVIISYIAGHFISITSAFFIEKYMNEKLGYPSQYLFNKLSDDLEIVCTPSCCEQDEDIKRKIKYRIIKAVLLPITPWDYATQKLCYSQSLPFQLANTTWQIIKDGYEKKFRLDNELLKVGTGLHDDLFRLAYHYVYEFSNQHQSKIQNYVALYGFCRNICLVFIITFWISFLTFIFRLVEGNSISYSLISVLLSFFFVYVFYVGFVKFYRRYTLEVLMAFAVLQRKDNIN
;
A
#
# COMPACT_ATOMS: atom_id res chain seq x y z
N MET A 1 26.42 -7.09 7.42
CA MET A 1 24.99 -6.71 7.59
C MET A 1 24.66 -6.76 9.08
N ASN A 2 24.53 -5.60 9.73
CA ASN A 2 23.94 -5.51 11.07
C ASN A 2 22.55 -4.90 10.90
N GLN A 3 21.57 -5.69 10.44
CA GLN A 3 20.19 -5.27 10.56
C GLN A 3 19.74 -5.55 11.99
N ASN A 4 19.28 -4.51 12.67
CA ASN A 4 18.63 -4.65 13.96
C ASN A 4 17.41 -5.57 13.78
N PRO A 5 17.17 -6.57 14.65
CA PRO A 5 16.05 -7.51 14.50
C PRO A 5 14.68 -6.80 14.55
N PHE A 6 14.65 -5.56 15.05
CA PHE A 6 13.52 -4.66 14.93
C PHE A 6 13.89 -3.49 14.01
N SER A 7 13.31 -3.48 12.82
CA SER A 7 13.57 -2.47 11.81
C SER A 7 12.63 -1.28 11.96
N PHE A 8 13.00 -0.15 11.37
CA PHE A 8 12.09 1.01 11.25
C PHE A 8 10.78 0.65 10.53
N TYR A 9 10.85 -0.32 9.62
CA TYR A 9 9.69 -0.89 8.95
C TYR A 9 8.76 -1.59 9.94
N ASP A 10 9.27 -2.31 10.93
CA ASP A 10 8.43 -3.02 11.89
C ASP A 10 7.61 -2.07 12.76
N PHE A 11 8.21 -0.93 13.11
CA PHE A 11 7.54 0.13 13.85
C PHE A 11 6.43 0.81 13.03
N LEU A 12 6.76 1.34 11.86
CA LEU A 12 5.82 2.08 11.00
C LEU A 12 4.81 1.15 10.32
N GLY A 13 5.26 0.01 9.82
CA GLY A 13 4.47 -0.92 9.05
C GLY A 13 3.51 -1.74 9.91
N TYR A 14 3.89 -2.12 11.12
CA TYR A 14 3.08 -3.02 11.95
C TYR A 14 2.62 -2.37 13.25
N LEU A 15 3.54 -1.89 14.08
CA LEU A 15 3.18 -1.45 15.43
C LEU A 15 2.19 -0.27 15.42
N ILE A 16 2.46 0.80 14.66
CA ILE A 16 1.57 1.97 14.63
C ILE A 16 0.20 1.63 14.04
N PRO A 17 0.08 0.97 12.86
CA PRO A 17 -1.23 0.66 12.29
C PRO A 17 -2.06 -0.26 13.18
N GLY A 18 -1.44 -1.25 13.82
CA GLY A 18 -2.13 -2.14 14.74
C GLY A 18 -2.58 -1.46 16.03
N GLY A 19 -1.71 -0.63 16.63
CA GLY A 19 -2.08 0.16 17.81
C GLY A 19 -3.20 1.16 17.52
N PHE A 20 -3.13 1.83 16.36
CA PHE A 20 -4.18 2.73 15.91
C PHE A 20 -5.51 2.02 15.66
N PHE A 21 -5.48 0.82 15.06
CA PHE A 21 -6.67 0.00 14.87
C PHE A 21 -7.31 -0.43 16.20
N ILE A 22 -6.52 -0.93 17.15
CA ILE A 22 -7.01 -1.33 18.48
C ILE A 22 -7.64 -0.14 19.21
N LEU A 23 -7.00 1.04 19.14
CA LEU A 23 -7.52 2.25 19.74
C LEU A 23 -8.90 2.63 19.16
N LEU A 24 -9.04 2.57 17.85
CA LEU A 24 -10.32 2.84 17.18
C LEU A 24 -11.39 1.80 17.55
N MET A 25 -11.02 0.53 17.62
CA MET A 25 -11.94 -0.54 18.04
C MET A 25 -12.38 -0.38 19.50
N TYR A 26 -11.49 0.07 20.38
CA TYR A 26 -11.84 0.37 21.78
C TYR A 26 -12.88 1.50 21.86
N PHE A 27 -12.67 2.63 21.18
CA PHE A 27 -13.65 3.72 21.17
C PHE A 27 -14.96 3.33 20.50
N CYS A 28 -14.90 2.51 19.45
CA CYS A 28 -16.07 1.93 18.81
C CYS A 28 -16.87 1.09 19.82
N GLY A 29 -16.20 0.19 20.55
CA GLY A 29 -16.84 -0.67 21.54
C GLY A 29 -17.48 0.09 22.68
N LEU A 30 -16.85 1.18 23.16
CA LEU A 30 -17.45 2.09 24.13
C LEU A 30 -18.69 2.82 23.59
N THR A 31 -18.72 3.12 22.29
CA THR A 31 -19.85 3.85 21.69
C THR A 31 -21.09 2.97 21.50
N PHE A 32 -20.87 1.66 21.34
CA PHE A 32 -21.93 0.67 21.13
C PHE A 32 -22.22 -0.18 22.37
N ASP A 33 -21.65 0.19 23.53
CA ASP A 33 -21.75 -0.57 24.78
C ASP A 33 -21.51 -2.08 24.58
N LEU A 34 -20.47 -2.43 23.82
CA LEU A 34 -20.13 -3.84 23.60
C LEU A 34 -19.68 -4.46 24.93
N ASP A 35 -20.40 -5.48 25.40
CA ASP A 35 -20.15 -6.18 26.68
C ASP A 35 -18.67 -6.47 26.90
N ILE A 36 -17.97 -6.99 25.88
CA ILE A 36 -16.54 -7.31 25.95
C ILE A 36 -15.68 -6.09 26.31
N VAL A 37 -16.00 -4.91 25.77
CA VAL A 37 -15.23 -3.67 26.02
C VAL A 37 -15.60 -3.06 27.35
N VAL A 38 -16.88 -3.14 27.74
CA VAL A 38 -17.37 -2.68 29.05
C VAL A 38 -16.73 -3.53 30.16
N ASP A 39 -16.80 -4.86 30.06
CA ASP A 39 -16.17 -5.81 30.99
C ASP A 39 -14.66 -5.59 31.09
N LEU A 40 -13.98 -5.38 29.96
CA LEU A 40 -12.55 -5.06 29.95
C LEU A 40 -12.25 -3.74 30.67
N THR A 41 -13.09 -2.73 30.49
CA THR A 41 -12.96 -1.42 31.14
C THR A 41 -13.17 -1.52 32.65
N GLU A 42 -14.13 -2.32 33.10
CA GLU A 42 -14.39 -2.58 34.51
C GLU A 42 -13.25 -3.38 35.17
N LEU A 43 -12.74 -4.41 34.48
CA LEU A 43 -11.58 -5.19 34.92
C LEU A 43 -10.33 -4.32 35.07
N LEU A 44 -10.08 -3.41 34.11
CA LEU A 44 -8.96 -2.47 34.16
C LEU A 44 -9.10 -1.45 35.30
N LYS A 45 -10.33 -0.97 35.59
CA LYS A 45 -10.59 -0.07 36.73
C LYS A 45 -10.39 -0.76 38.08
N GLY A 46 -10.74 -2.05 38.17
CA GLY A 46 -10.64 -2.85 39.40
C GLY A 46 -9.21 -3.22 39.84
N GLN A 47 -8.21 -3.07 38.98
CA GLN A 47 -6.83 -3.56 39.22
C GLN A 47 -5.74 -2.47 39.17
N SER A 48 -6.07 -1.25 39.60
CA SER A 48 -5.32 0.00 39.37
C SER A 48 -3.86 0.11 39.85
N GLN A 49 -3.27 -0.89 40.54
CA GLN A 49 -1.96 -0.74 41.21
C GLN A 49 -0.90 -1.81 40.88
N ILE A 50 -1.21 -2.96 40.26
CA ILE A 50 -0.26 -4.10 40.20
C ILE A 50 0.39 -4.32 38.80
N PHE A 51 -0.13 -3.75 37.71
CA PHE A 51 0.22 -4.21 36.35
C PHE A 51 0.69 -3.14 35.34
N GLY A 52 1.34 -2.06 35.78
CA GLY A 52 1.74 -0.97 34.89
C GLY A 52 2.57 -1.43 33.67
N VAL A 53 3.76 -1.99 33.89
CA VAL A 53 4.71 -2.31 32.80
C VAL A 53 4.27 -3.52 31.96
N LEU A 54 3.71 -4.56 32.60
CA LEU A 54 3.28 -5.78 31.89
C LEU A 54 2.11 -5.52 30.95
N ASN A 55 1.20 -4.60 31.32
CA ASN A 55 0.09 -4.19 30.46
C ASN A 55 0.57 -3.38 29.25
N TYR A 56 1.52 -2.45 29.42
CA TYR A 56 2.09 -1.72 28.29
C TYR A 56 2.81 -2.66 27.32
N ALA A 57 3.60 -3.60 27.84
CA ALA A 57 4.25 -4.62 27.01
C ALA A 57 3.22 -5.47 26.25
N SER A 58 2.14 -5.89 26.92
CA SER A 58 1.06 -6.67 26.30
C SER A 58 0.35 -5.89 25.20
N ILE A 59 0.02 -4.61 25.42
CA ILE A 59 -0.60 -3.74 24.40
C ILE A 59 0.33 -3.58 23.19
N VAL A 60 1.63 -3.42 23.40
CA VAL A 60 2.62 -3.32 22.31
C VAL A 60 2.65 -4.63 21.50
N ILE A 61 2.66 -5.79 22.16
CA ILE A 61 2.66 -7.10 21.48
C ILE A 61 1.36 -7.29 20.68
N ILE A 62 0.20 -7.01 21.28
CA ILE A 62 -1.10 -7.14 20.61
C ILE A 62 -1.18 -6.17 19.42
N SER A 63 -0.71 -4.93 19.59
CA SER A 63 -0.61 -3.94 18.51
C SER A 63 0.27 -4.43 17.36
N TYR A 64 1.41 -5.04 17.67
CA TYR A 64 2.30 -5.58 16.65
C TYR A 64 1.66 -6.75 15.87
N ILE A 65 0.99 -7.67 16.56
CA ILE A 65 0.28 -8.80 15.94
C ILE A 65 -0.88 -8.30 15.07
N ALA A 66 -1.70 -7.38 15.59
CA ALA A 66 -2.79 -6.75 14.83
C ALA A 66 -2.24 -6.01 13.60
N GLY A 67 -1.10 -5.35 13.73
CA GLY A 67 -0.39 -4.70 12.65
C GLY A 67 -0.02 -5.63 11.50
N HIS A 68 0.52 -6.81 11.82
CA HIS A 68 0.81 -7.85 10.82
C HIS A 68 -0.45 -8.30 10.08
N PHE A 69 -1.54 -8.54 10.81
CA PHE A 69 -2.82 -8.90 10.20
C PHE A 69 -3.34 -7.83 9.24
N ILE A 70 -3.29 -6.55 9.66
CA ILE A 70 -3.67 -5.40 8.83
C ILE A 70 -2.76 -5.33 7.60
N SER A 71 -1.46 -5.56 7.75
CA SER A 71 -0.50 -5.48 6.64
C SER A 71 -0.73 -6.52 5.55
N ILE A 72 -1.03 -7.75 5.95
CA ILE A 72 -1.36 -8.84 5.03
C ILE A 72 -2.68 -8.52 4.31
N THR A 73 -3.70 -8.11 5.07
CA THR A 73 -5.02 -7.79 4.54
C THR A 73 -4.95 -6.60 3.58
N SER A 74 -4.19 -5.57 3.90
CA SER A 74 -4.08 -4.37 3.08
C SER A 74 -3.35 -4.65 1.75
N ALA A 75 -2.40 -5.58 1.73
CA ALA A 75 -1.78 -6.06 0.49
C ALA A 75 -2.80 -6.76 -0.42
N PHE A 76 -3.64 -7.63 0.16
CA PHE A 76 -4.66 -8.37 -0.60
C PHE A 76 -5.76 -7.49 -1.17
N PHE A 77 -6.16 -6.43 -0.46
CA PHE A 77 -7.26 -5.57 -0.89
C PHE A 77 -6.76 -4.31 -1.62
N ILE A 78 -5.94 -3.48 -0.98
CA ILE A 78 -5.60 -2.14 -1.49
C ILE A 78 -4.53 -2.20 -2.57
N GLU A 79 -3.43 -2.90 -2.31
CA GLU A 79 -2.34 -3.00 -3.29
C GLU A 79 -2.77 -3.77 -4.53
N LYS A 80 -3.47 -4.89 -4.35
CA LYS A 80 -4.04 -5.63 -5.46
C LYS A 80 -5.01 -4.78 -6.30
N TYR A 81 -5.93 -4.05 -5.67
CA TYR A 81 -6.85 -3.16 -6.38
C TYR A 81 -6.11 -2.11 -7.21
N MET A 82 -5.06 -1.50 -6.63
CA MET A 82 -4.28 -0.48 -7.32
C MET A 82 -3.50 -1.07 -8.50
N ASN A 83 -2.85 -2.23 -8.32
CA ASN A 83 -2.14 -2.93 -9.39
C ASN A 83 -3.09 -3.37 -10.52
N GLU A 84 -4.31 -3.80 -10.21
CA GLU A 84 -5.32 -4.14 -11.22
C GLU A 84 -5.79 -2.91 -12.01
N LYS A 85 -5.86 -1.73 -11.38
CA LYS A 85 -6.40 -0.52 -12.02
C LYS A 85 -5.37 0.36 -12.71
N LEU A 86 -4.15 0.45 -12.19
CA LEU A 86 -3.07 1.28 -12.72
C LEU A 86 -1.90 0.48 -13.33
N GLY A 87 -1.84 -0.83 -13.07
CA GLY A 87 -0.64 -1.63 -13.35
C GLY A 87 0.47 -1.38 -12.32
N TYR A 88 1.57 -2.12 -12.46
CA TYR A 88 2.73 -1.93 -11.60
C TYR A 88 3.46 -0.62 -11.94
N PRO A 89 4.04 0.11 -10.95
CA PRO A 89 4.82 1.31 -11.24
C PRO A 89 5.99 1.08 -12.18
N SER A 90 6.58 -0.12 -12.18
CA SER A 90 7.65 -0.49 -13.11
C SER A 90 7.21 -0.48 -14.58
N GLN A 91 5.91 -0.54 -14.85
CA GLN A 91 5.31 -0.50 -16.18
C GLN A 91 4.93 0.93 -16.55
N TYR A 92 4.00 1.52 -15.78
CA TYR A 92 3.44 2.82 -16.15
C TYR A 92 4.43 3.99 -16.12
N LEU A 93 5.57 3.85 -15.41
CA LEU A 93 6.65 4.83 -15.46
C LEU A 93 7.22 5.02 -16.88
N PHE A 94 7.13 4.00 -17.73
CA PHE A 94 7.68 3.99 -19.09
C PHE A 94 6.60 3.98 -20.19
N ASN A 95 5.31 4.11 -19.86
CA ASN A 95 4.22 4.06 -20.87
C ASN A 95 4.40 5.05 -22.05
N LYS A 96 5.03 6.22 -21.82
CA LYS A 96 5.35 7.16 -22.91
C LYS A 96 6.29 6.60 -23.97
N LEU A 97 7.05 5.55 -23.68
CA LEU A 97 7.89 4.85 -24.63
C LEU A 97 7.12 3.80 -25.45
N SER A 98 6.02 3.26 -24.90
CA SER A 98 5.13 2.36 -25.62
C SER A 98 4.08 3.09 -26.45
N ASP A 99 3.73 4.33 -26.12
CA ASP A 99 2.76 5.10 -26.92
C ASP A 99 3.24 5.36 -28.37
N ASP A 100 4.55 5.34 -28.63
CA ASP A 100 5.16 5.45 -29.98
C ASP A 100 5.37 4.07 -30.69
N LEU A 101 5.15 2.97 -29.99
CA LEU A 101 5.28 1.59 -30.48
C LEU A 101 3.95 0.89 -30.28
N GLU A 102 3.06 1.01 -31.29
CA GLU A 102 1.75 0.34 -31.41
C GLU A 102 1.22 -0.24 -30.10
N ILE A 103 0.36 0.53 -29.44
CA ILE A 103 -0.54 0.16 -28.34
C ILE A 103 -0.67 -1.36 -28.18
N VAL A 104 0.29 -1.97 -27.49
CA VAL A 104 0.07 -3.22 -26.80
C VAL A 104 -0.67 -2.79 -25.54
N CYS A 105 -1.96 -2.51 -25.72
CA CYS A 105 -2.92 -2.77 -24.67
C CYS A 105 -2.63 -4.22 -24.25
N THR A 106 -1.80 -4.43 -23.24
CA THR A 106 -1.93 -5.65 -22.48
C THR A 106 -3.33 -5.55 -21.89
N PRO A 107 -4.29 -6.39 -22.31
CA PRO A 107 -5.49 -6.55 -21.53
C PRO A 107 -4.98 -7.25 -20.28
N SER A 108 -4.66 -6.48 -19.23
CA SER A 108 -4.56 -7.09 -17.93
C SER A 108 -5.94 -7.66 -17.66
N CYS A 109 -5.96 -8.98 -17.46
CA CYS A 109 -7.12 -9.85 -17.38
C CYS A 109 -7.58 -10.35 -18.75
N CYS A 110 -6.98 -11.48 -19.15
CA CYS A 110 -7.65 -12.56 -19.84
C CYS A 110 -9.18 -12.44 -19.77
N GLU A 111 -9.84 -12.20 -20.90
CA GLU A 111 -11.22 -12.64 -21.15
C GLU A 111 -11.24 -14.17 -21.12
N GLN A 112 -10.95 -14.74 -19.96
CA GLN A 112 -11.33 -16.10 -19.63
C GLN A 112 -12.75 -16.02 -19.09
N ASP A 113 -13.65 -16.76 -19.73
CA ASP A 113 -15.02 -17.02 -19.28
C ASP A 113 -15.10 -16.94 -17.76
N GLU A 114 -15.65 -15.82 -17.27
CA GLU A 114 -15.58 -15.54 -15.85
C GLU A 114 -16.57 -16.44 -15.11
N ASP A 115 -16.01 -17.41 -14.39
CA ASP A 115 -16.72 -18.18 -13.38
C ASP A 115 -17.56 -17.24 -12.48
N ILE A 116 -18.84 -17.56 -12.27
CA ILE A 116 -19.77 -16.73 -11.48
C ILE A 116 -19.19 -16.43 -10.08
N LYS A 117 -18.44 -17.38 -9.50
CA LYS A 117 -17.73 -17.22 -8.22
C LYS A 117 -16.68 -16.10 -8.27
N ARG A 118 -15.96 -15.95 -9.38
CA ARG A 118 -14.96 -14.91 -9.59
C ARG A 118 -15.62 -13.53 -9.64
N LYS A 119 -16.70 -13.40 -10.42
CA LYS A 119 -17.51 -12.16 -10.50
C LYS A 119 -18.06 -11.73 -9.13
N ILE A 120 -18.59 -12.65 -8.34
CA ILE A 120 -19.11 -12.36 -6.99
C ILE A 120 -17.97 -11.88 -6.08
N LYS A 121 -16.83 -12.58 -6.07
CA LYS A 121 -15.64 -12.18 -5.30
C LYS A 121 -15.19 -10.76 -5.65
N TYR A 122 -15.09 -10.44 -6.93
CA TYR A 122 -14.70 -9.10 -7.39
C TYR A 122 -15.72 -8.02 -7.00
N ARG A 123 -17.02 -8.33 -7.05
CA ARG A 123 -18.06 -7.39 -6.57
C ARG A 123 -17.95 -7.13 -5.07
N ILE A 124 -17.66 -8.14 -4.25
CA ILE A 124 -17.48 -7.96 -2.80
C ILE A 124 -16.25 -7.09 -2.52
N ILE A 125 -15.11 -7.38 -3.17
CA ILE A 125 -13.89 -6.58 -3.01
C ILE A 125 -14.13 -5.12 -3.41
N LYS A 126 -14.79 -4.89 -4.55
CA LYS A 126 -15.13 -3.54 -5.03
C LYS A 126 -16.12 -2.83 -4.10
N ALA A 127 -17.05 -3.56 -3.49
CA ALA A 127 -17.94 -3.02 -2.47
C ALA A 127 -17.18 -2.57 -1.23
N VAL A 128 -16.26 -3.39 -0.70
CA VAL A 128 -15.42 -3.02 0.46
C VAL A 128 -14.55 -1.80 0.15
N LEU A 129 -14.00 -1.73 -1.06
CA LEU A 129 -13.12 -0.63 -1.51
C LEU A 129 -13.89 0.53 -2.13
N LEU A 130 -15.23 0.55 -2.02
CA LEU A 130 -16.06 1.61 -2.55
C LEU A 130 -15.59 3.01 -2.11
N PRO A 131 -15.12 3.27 -0.87
CA PRO A 131 -14.64 4.60 -0.48
C PRO A 131 -13.44 5.10 -1.28
N ILE A 132 -12.62 4.20 -1.84
CA ILE A 132 -11.46 4.56 -2.68
C ILE A 132 -11.92 4.94 -4.09
N THR A 133 -12.98 4.30 -4.61
CA THR A 133 -13.35 4.39 -6.03
C THR A 133 -13.64 5.82 -6.55
N PRO A 134 -14.33 6.73 -5.82
CA PRO A 134 -14.58 8.10 -6.28
C PRO A 134 -13.29 8.92 -6.32
N TRP A 135 -12.45 8.75 -5.30
CA TRP A 135 -11.17 9.45 -5.20
C TRP A 135 -10.20 9.03 -6.28
N ASP A 136 -10.16 7.74 -6.54
CA ASP A 136 -9.32 7.18 -7.56
C ASP A 136 -9.77 7.66 -8.94
N TYR A 137 -11.08 7.72 -9.24
CA TYR A 137 -11.58 8.37 -10.45
C TYR A 137 -11.19 9.86 -10.54
N ALA A 138 -11.31 10.60 -9.44
CA ALA A 138 -10.98 12.03 -9.40
C ALA A 138 -9.48 12.30 -9.61
N THR A 139 -8.60 11.40 -9.20
CA THR A 139 -7.15 11.64 -9.15
C THR A 139 -6.30 10.85 -10.14
N GLN A 140 -6.86 9.79 -10.72
CA GLN A 140 -6.21 8.95 -11.74
C GLN A 140 -5.64 9.78 -12.89
N LYS A 141 -6.33 10.85 -13.29
CA LYS A 141 -5.94 11.72 -14.41
C LYS A 141 -4.95 12.83 -14.03
N LEU A 142 -4.77 13.16 -12.75
CA LEU A 142 -4.07 14.38 -12.32
C LEU A 142 -2.69 14.10 -11.69
N CYS A 143 -2.54 13.08 -10.84
CA CYS A 143 -1.37 13.02 -9.94
C CYS A 143 -0.50 11.74 -10.01
N TYR A 144 -1.02 10.59 -10.43
CA TYR A 144 -0.36 9.31 -10.16
C TYR A 144 0.13 8.53 -11.38
N SER A 145 -0.61 8.57 -12.50
CA SER A 145 -0.27 7.86 -13.74
C SER A 145 0.73 8.62 -14.63
N GLN A 146 1.42 9.63 -14.10
CA GLN A 146 2.41 10.37 -14.88
C GLN A 146 3.67 9.53 -15.09
N SER A 147 3.79 9.00 -16.31
CA SER A 147 5.02 8.48 -16.88
C SER A 147 6.16 9.48 -16.73
N LEU A 148 7.40 8.99 -16.70
CA LEU A 148 8.58 9.84 -16.73
C LEU A 148 8.58 10.76 -17.97
N PRO A 149 9.23 11.94 -17.91
CA PRO A 149 9.50 12.73 -19.10
C PRO A 149 10.22 11.87 -20.15
N PHE A 150 9.83 11.97 -21.42
CA PHE A 150 10.27 11.06 -22.48
C PHE A 150 11.80 10.88 -22.54
N GLN A 151 12.55 11.98 -22.48
CA GLN A 151 14.02 11.94 -22.51
C GLN A 151 14.62 11.15 -21.35
N LEU A 152 14.09 11.34 -20.13
CA LEU A 152 14.53 10.62 -18.95
C LEU A 152 14.09 9.15 -19.01
N ALA A 153 12.88 8.89 -19.48
CA ALA A 153 12.35 7.54 -19.65
C ALA A 153 13.22 6.74 -20.63
N ASN A 154 13.50 7.29 -21.82
CA ASN A 154 14.25 6.62 -22.89
C ASN A 154 15.67 6.29 -22.45
N THR A 155 16.39 7.28 -21.93
CA THR A 155 17.78 7.10 -21.46
C THR A 155 17.88 6.10 -20.32
N THR A 156 16.98 6.18 -19.34
CA THR A 156 16.96 5.25 -18.20
C THR A 156 16.62 3.84 -18.67
N TRP A 157 15.63 3.69 -19.56
CA TRP A 157 15.22 2.39 -20.07
C TRP A 157 16.32 1.69 -20.86
N GLN A 158 17.04 2.41 -21.73
CA GLN A 158 18.18 1.87 -22.48
C GLN A 158 19.26 1.33 -21.55
N ILE A 159 19.66 2.12 -20.53
CA ILE A 159 20.69 1.70 -19.57
C ILE A 159 20.23 0.48 -18.76
N ILE A 160 18.96 0.46 -18.35
CA ILE A 160 18.38 -0.68 -17.64
C ILE A 160 18.45 -1.93 -18.53
N LYS A 161 17.97 -1.84 -19.77
CA LYS A 161 17.96 -2.95 -20.72
C LYS A 161 19.36 -3.52 -20.94
N ASP A 162 20.33 -2.67 -21.24
CA ASP A 162 21.74 -3.06 -21.40
C ASP A 162 22.29 -3.75 -20.14
N GLY A 163 21.92 -3.26 -18.95
CA GLY A 163 22.31 -3.85 -17.68
C GLY A 163 21.75 -5.26 -17.48
N TYR A 164 20.49 -5.48 -17.84
CA TYR A 164 19.86 -6.80 -17.76
C TYR A 164 20.46 -7.79 -18.77
N GLU A 165 20.69 -7.37 -20.01
CA GLU A 165 21.31 -8.21 -21.03
C GLU A 165 22.75 -8.60 -20.66
N LYS A 166 23.58 -7.62 -20.24
CA LYS A 166 25.01 -7.86 -19.96
C LYS A 166 25.26 -8.65 -18.69
N LYS A 167 24.53 -8.37 -17.59
CA LYS A 167 24.81 -8.96 -16.28
C LYS A 167 23.99 -10.21 -15.99
N PHE A 168 22.73 -10.22 -16.40
CA PHE A 168 21.82 -11.31 -16.06
C PHE A 168 21.56 -12.26 -17.24
N ARG A 169 22.13 -11.98 -18.43
CA ARG A 169 22.00 -12.81 -19.64
C ARG A 169 20.54 -13.18 -19.96
N LEU A 170 19.63 -12.23 -19.72
CA LEU A 170 18.20 -12.41 -19.99
C LEU A 170 17.91 -12.13 -21.47
N ASP A 171 17.08 -12.99 -22.08
CA ASP A 171 16.68 -12.85 -23.47
C ASP A 171 15.75 -11.65 -23.68
N ASN A 172 15.89 -11.03 -24.86
CA ASN A 172 15.18 -9.82 -25.30
C ASN A 172 13.65 -9.93 -25.25
N GLU A 173 13.09 -11.14 -25.33
CA GLU A 173 11.64 -11.36 -25.35
C GLU A 173 10.95 -11.06 -24.01
N LEU A 174 11.68 -11.15 -22.89
CA LEU A 174 11.16 -10.86 -21.54
C LEU A 174 11.22 -9.37 -21.17
N LEU A 175 11.93 -8.55 -21.96
CA LEU A 175 12.20 -7.12 -21.68
C LEU A 175 11.41 -6.18 -22.60
N LYS A 176 10.16 -6.52 -22.95
CA LYS A 176 9.32 -5.64 -23.78
C LYS A 176 8.84 -4.41 -22.99
N VAL A 177 8.92 -3.24 -23.61
CA VAL A 177 8.54 -1.94 -23.02
C VAL A 177 7.09 -1.95 -22.51
N GLY A 178 6.16 -2.55 -23.28
CA GLY A 178 4.74 -2.62 -22.94
C GLY A 178 4.39 -3.54 -21.77
N THR A 179 5.22 -4.54 -21.47
CA THR A 179 5.05 -5.43 -20.30
C THR A 179 5.81 -4.90 -19.07
N GLY A 180 6.70 -3.93 -19.24
CA GLY A 180 7.66 -3.50 -18.23
C GLY A 180 8.46 -4.69 -17.66
N LEU A 181 9.02 -4.50 -16.46
CA LEU A 181 9.63 -5.58 -15.67
C LEU A 181 8.51 -6.44 -15.04
N HIS A 182 7.85 -7.27 -15.83
CA HIS A 182 6.89 -8.27 -15.36
C HIS A 182 7.62 -9.41 -14.60
N ASP A 183 6.90 -10.08 -13.69
CA ASP A 183 7.26 -11.38 -13.07
C ASP A 183 8.63 -11.47 -12.37
N ASP A 184 8.79 -10.78 -11.25
CA ASP A 184 9.98 -10.80 -10.36
C ASP A 184 11.26 -10.14 -10.90
N LEU A 185 11.31 -9.65 -12.14
CA LEU A 185 12.47 -8.91 -12.64
C LEU A 185 12.77 -7.65 -11.82
N PHE A 186 11.74 -6.92 -11.37
CA PHE A 186 11.94 -5.78 -10.46
C PHE A 186 12.65 -6.19 -9.15
N ARG A 187 12.36 -7.40 -8.63
CA ARG A 187 13.00 -7.93 -7.42
C ARG A 187 14.50 -8.18 -7.66
N LEU A 188 14.88 -8.58 -8.87
CA LEU A 188 16.28 -8.74 -9.26
C LEU A 188 17.04 -7.41 -9.23
N ALA A 189 16.49 -6.34 -9.84
CA ALA A 189 17.07 -5.00 -9.73
C ALA A 189 17.13 -4.52 -8.28
N TYR A 190 16.09 -4.77 -7.48
CA TYR A 190 16.07 -4.42 -6.06
C TYR A 190 17.22 -5.08 -5.31
N HIS A 191 17.39 -6.40 -5.42
CA HIS A 191 18.47 -7.12 -4.73
C HIS A 191 19.85 -6.63 -5.18
N TYR A 192 20.05 -6.42 -6.48
CA TYR A 192 21.31 -5.90 -7.02
C TYR A 192 21.64 -4.53 -6.44
N VAL A 193 20.70 -3.58 -6.52
CA VAL A 193 20.90 -2.23 -5.96
C VAL A 193 21.16 -2.29 -4.46
N TYR A 194 20.42 -3.14 -3.76
CA TYR A 194 20.56 -3.30 -2.32
C TYR A 194 21.93 -3.85 -1.94
N GLU A 195 22.51 -4.79 -2.68
CA GLU A 195 23.83 -5.34 -2.39
C GLU A 195 24.97 -4.37 -2.74
N PHE A 196 24.86 -3.68 -3.87
CA PHE A 196 25.97 -2.88 -4.42
C PHE A 196 25.90 -1.38 -4.08
N SER A 197 24.86 -0.88 -3.39
CA SER A 197 24.74 0.55 -3.06
C SER A 197 24.27 0.86 -1.64
N ASN A 198 25.23 1.00 -0.72
CA ASN A 198 24.96 1.41 0.67
C ASN A 198 24.26 2.79 0.78
N GLN A 199 24.52 3.70 -0.17
CA GLN A 199 23.92 5.05 -0.17
C GLN A 199 22.42 5.04 -0.49
N HIS A 200 21.95 4.10 -1.33
CA HIS A 200 20.53 4.02 -1.69
C HIS A 200 19.72 3.09 -0.77
N GLN A 201 20.36 2.14 -0.08
CA GLN A 201 19.69 1.19 0.84
C GLN A 201 18.76 1.89 1.85
N SER A 202 19.25 2.89 2.59
CA SER A 202 18.46 3.59 3.62
C SER A 202 17.25 4.30 3.02
N LYS A 203 17.43 4.95 1.88
CA LYS A 203 16.35 5.65 1.17
C LYS A 203 15.29 4.69 0.64
N ILE A 204 15.72 3.55 0.09
CA ILE A 204 14.84 2.49 -0.38
C ILE A 204 14.03 1.91 0.79
N GLN A 205 14.67 1.55 1.91
CA GLN A 205 13.98 1.06 3.11
C GLN A 205 12.97 2.06 3.66
N ASN A 206 13.29 3.36 3.65
CA ASN A 206 12.37 4.39 4.10
C ASN A 206 11.12 4.49 3.20
N TYR A 207 11.27 4.40 1.88
CA TYR A 207 10.11 4.33 1.00
C TYR A 207 9.32 3.04 1.17
N VAL A 208 10.00 1.92 1.47
CA VAL A 208 9.34 0.65 1.79
C VAL A 208 8.45 0.79 3.03
N ALA A 209 8.99 1.37 4.10
CA ALA A 209 8.25 1.64 5.33
C ALA A 209 7.09 2.60 5.13
N LEU A 210 7.30 3.69 4.38
CA LEU A 210 6.24 4.68 4.13
C LEU A 210 5.12 4.15 3.26
N TYR A 211 5.42 3.37 2.20
CA TYR A 211 4.34 2.76 1.40
C TYR A 211 3.54 1.77 2.23
N GLY A 212 4.22 0.94 3.05
CA GLY A 212 3.56 -0.07 3.89
C GLY A 212 2.69 0.59 4.95
N PHE A 213 3.20 1.62 5.62
CA PHE A 213 2.46 2.43 6.57
C PHE A 213 1.20 3.04 5.94
N CYS A 214 1.33 3.75 4.81
CA CYS A 214 0.18 4.39 4.17
C CYS A 214 -0.88 3.39 3.73
N ARG A 215 -0.47 2.24 3.17
CA ARG A 215 -1.37 1.15 2.78
C ARG A 215 -2.14 0.61 3.98
N ASN A 216 -1.45 0.36 5.09
CA ASN A 216 -2.04 -0.24 6.30
C ASN A 216 -3.01 0.72 6.99
N ILE A 217 -2.62 1.98 7.15
CA ILE A 217 -3.50 3.01 7.72
C ILE A 217 -4.71 3.29 6.82
N CYS A 218 -4.54 3.23 5.49
CA CYS A 218 -5.66 3.33 4.56
C CYS A 218 -6.71 2.24 4.83
N LEU A 219 -6.28 0.98 5.04
CA LEU A 219 -7.20 -0.10 5.38
C LEU A 219 -7.94 0.17 6.70
N VAL A 220 -7.23 0.65 7.72
CA VAL A 220 -7.83 1.00 9.01
C VAL A 220 -8.94 2.05 8.81
N PHE A 221 -8.68 3.11 8.05
CA PHE A 221 -9.68 4.13 7.77
C PHE A 221 -10.85 3.63 6.89
N ILE A 222 -10.64 2.65 6.01
CA ILE A 222 -11.74 2.01 5.27
C ILE A 222 -12.67 1.27 6.24
N ILE A 223 -12.11 0.51 7.18
CA ILE A 223 -12.89 -0.20 8.20
C ILE A 223 -13.65 0.83 9.05
N THR A 224 -12.98 1.90 9.50
CA THR A 224 -13.62 2.99 10.26
C THR A 224 -14.71 3.68 9.46
N PHE A 225 -14.52 3.90 8.15
CA PHE A 225 -15.54 4.48 7.28
C PHE A 225 -16.81 3.61 7.26
N TRP A 226 -16.66 2.30 7.09
CA TRP A 226 -17.80 1.37 7.07
C TRP A 226 -18.55 1.35 8.39
N ILE A 227 -17.82 1.29 9.51
CA ILE A 227 -18.42 1.37 10.84
C ILE A 227 -19.20 2.68 10.98
N SER A 228 -18.56 3.82 10.72
CA SER A 228 -19.20 5.14 10.82
C SER A 228 -20.40 5.29 9.89
N PHE A 229 -20.35 4.71 8.69
CA PHE A 229 -21.46 4.74 7.73
C PHE A 229 -22.65 3.91 8.22
N LEU A 230 -22.42 2.74 8.80
CA LEU A 230 -23.47 1.93 9.42
C LEU A 230 -24.08 2.64 10.64
N THR A 231 -23.26 3.26 11.50
CA THR A 231 -23.75 4.08 12.62
C THR A 231 -24.62 5.24 12.14
N PHE A 232 -24.20 5.89 11.06
CA PHE A 232 -24.95 6.99 10.44
C PHE A 232 -26.33 6.52 9.96
N ILE A 233 -26.41 5.38 9.26
CA ILE A 233 -27.69 4.79 8.82
C ILE A 233 -28.58 4.46 10.02
N PHE A 234 -28.02 3.82 11.05
CA PHE A 234 -28.78 3.43 12.23
C PHE A 234 -29.39 4.65 12.95
N ARG A 235 -28.59 5.70 13.18
CA ARG A 235 -29.09 6.94 13.82
C ARG A 235 -30.08 7.70 12.96
N LEU A 236 -29.97 7.60 11.63
CA LEU A 236 -30.95 8.19 10.72
C LEU A 236 -32.33 7.53 10.90
N VAL A 237 -32.35 6.20 11.08
CA VAL A 237 -33.59 5.45 11.34
C VAL A 237 -34.19 5.77 12.71
N GLU A 238 -33.37 5.89 13.75
CA GLU A 238 -33.84 6.21 15.12
C GLU A 238 -34.26 7.68 15.31
N GLY A 239 -33.95 8.57 14.37
CA GLY A 239 -34.22 10.01 14.51
C GLY A 239 -33.33 10.73 15.53
N ASN A 240 -32.19 10.12 15.90
CA ASN A 240 -31.23 10.65 16.85
C ASN A 240 -30.32 11.72 16.22
N SER A 241 -29.46 12.38 17.02
CA SER A 241 -28.54 13.41 16.52
C SER A 241 -27.53 12.85 15.50
N ILE A 242 -27.67 13.29 14.24
CA ILE A 242 -26.93 12.78 13.08
C ILE A 242 -25.58 13.48 12.88
N SER A 243 -25.43 14.71 13.37
CA SER A 243 -24.31 15.61 13.07
C SER A 243 -22.93 14.97 13.34
N TYR A 244 -22.73 14.34 14.49
CA TYR A 244 -21.47 13.69 14.84
C TYR A 244 -21.14 12.49 13.95
N SER A 245 -22.16 11.70 13.58
CA SER A 245 -21.95 10.53 12.70
C SER A 245 -21.60 10.96 11.29
N LEU A 246 -22.24 12.02 10.80
CA LEU A 246 -21.93 12.62 9.50
C LEU A 246 -20.49 13.15 9.46
N ILE A 247 -20.06 13.88 10.50
CA ILE A 247 -18.67 14.37 10.59
C ILE A 247 -17.68 13.19 10.59
N SER A 248 -17.98 12.11 11.32
CA SER A 248 -17.13 10.92 11.36
C SER A 248 -16.99 10.23 9.99
N VAL A 249 -18.10 10.10 9.24
CA VAL A 249 -18.09 9.57 7.87
C VAL A 249 -17.26 10.45 6.94
N LEU A 250 -17.44 11.78 7.00
CA LEU A 250 -16.69 12.70 6.15
C LEU A 250 -15.19 12.68 6.47
N LEU A 251 -14.83 12.64 7.76
CA LEU A 251 -13.44 12.63 8.21
C LEU A 251 -12.74 11.33 7.81
N SER A 252 -13.39 10.19 8.04
CA SER A 252 -12.86 8.88 7.62
C SER A 252 -12.70 8.80 6.09
N PHE A 253 -13.68 9.29 5.32
CA PHE A 253 -13.61 9.36 3.87
C PHE A 253 -12.43 10.24 3.37
N PHE A 254 -12.20 11.38 4.02
CA PHE A 254 -11.05 12.24 3.72
C PHE A 254 -9.70 11.57 4.04
N PHE A 255 -9.59 10.87 5.17
CA PHE A 255 -8.35 10.19 5.52
C PHE A 255 -8.08 8.97 4.64
N VAL A 256 -9.12 8.22 4.22
CA VAL A 256 -8.96 7.16 3.20
C VAL A 256 -8.26 7.73 1.96
N TYR A 257 -8.69 8.90 1.50
CA TYR A 257 -8.08 9.59 0.37
C TYR A 257 -6.61 9.92 0.60
N VAL A 258 -6.30 10.64 1.68
CA VAL A 258 -4.92 11.08 1.98
C VAL A 258 -3.95 9.90 2.02
N PHE A 259 -4.33 8.81 2.68
CA PHE A 259 -3.47 7.64 2.83
C PHE A 259 -3.41 6.77 1.58
N TYR A 260 -4.48 6.66 0.80
CA TYR A 260 -4.46 5.98 -0.50
C TYR A 260 -3.51 6.70 -1.47
N VAL A 261 -3.64 8.02 -1.57
CA VAL A 261 -2.74 8.87 -2.35
C VAL A 261 -1.29 8.74 -1.89
N GLY A 262 -1.07 8.78 -0.56
CA GLY A 262 0.24 8.58 0.03
C GLY A 262 0.85 7.24 -0.38
N PHE A 263 0.07 6.17 -0.29
CA PHE A 263 0.46 4.83 -0.72
C PHE A 263 0.92 4.81 -2.18
N VAL A 264 0.08 5.28 -3.11
CA VAL A 264 0.41 5.29 -4.56
C VAL A 264 1.67 6.11 -4.83
N LYS A 265 1.79 7.29 -4.22
CA LYS A 265 2.95 8.18 -4.34
C LYS A 265 4.24 7.51 -3.88
N PHE A 266 4.23 6.86 -2.71
CA PHE A 266 5.43 6.22 -2.16
C PHE A 266 5.78 4.92 -2.90
N TYR A 267 4.78 4.16 -3.35
CA TYR A 267 5.02 2.96 -4.15
C TYR A 267 5.70 3.28 -5.50
N ARG A 268 5.26 4.36 -6.16
CA ARG A 268 5.92 4.89 -7.35
C ARG A 268 7.36 5.35 -7.07
N ARG A 269 7.57 6.11 -5.99
CA ARG A 269 8.91 6.62 -5.61
C ARG A 269 9.88 5.50 -5.25
N TYR A 270 9.42 4.49 -4.52
CA TYR A 270 10.18 3.29 -4.21
C TYR A 270 10.67 2.62 -5.49
N THR A 271 9.76 2.37 -6.44
CA THR A 271 10.09 1.72 -7.71
C THR A 271 11.07 2.54 -8.53
N LEU A 272 10.81 3.85 -8.65
CA LEU A 272 11.68 4.77 -9.39
C LEU A 272 13.09 4.84 -8.80
N GLU A 273 13.23 4.89 -7.46
CA GLU A 273 14.53 4.92 -6.81
C GLU A 273 15.35 3.67 -7.11
N VAL A 274 14.73 2.49 -7.03
CA VAL A 274 15.38 1.22 -7.35
C VAL A 274 15.86 1.22 -8.81
N LEU A 275 15.00 1.63 -9.75
CA LEU A 275 15.35 1.63 -11.18
C LEU A 275 16.44 2.66 -11.53
N MET A 276 16.39 3.85 -10.94
CA MET A 276 17.43 4.87 -11.14
C MET A 276 18.76 4.46 -10.52
N ALA A 277 18.75 3.91 -9.31
CA ALA A 277 19.95 3.41 -8.66
C ALA A 277 20.57 2.26 -9.47
N PHE A 278 19.73 1.36 -10.00
CA PHE A 278 20.18 0.30 -10.90
C PHE A 278 20.88 0.88 -12.13
N ALA A 279 20.27 1.85 -12.82
CA ALA A 279 20.85 2.49 -13.99
C ALA A 279 22.20 3.19 -13.69
N VAL A 280 22.31 3.87 -12.55
CA VAL A 280 23.56 4.54 -12.14
C VAL A 280 24.68 3.53 -11.88
N LEU A 281 24.37 2.39 -11.24
CA LEU A 281 25.35 1.33 -11.01
C LEU A 281 25.84 0.72 -12.32
N GLN A 282 24.97 0.52 -13.31
CA GLN A 282 25.40 0.05 -14.63
C GLN A 282 26.37 1.01 -15.33
N ARG A 283 26.14 2.32 -15.20
CA ARG A 283 27.01 3.32 -15.81
C ARG A 283 28.39 3.35 -15.16
N LYS A 284 28.48 3.18 -13.84
CA LYS A 284 29.75 3.17 -13.11
C LYS A 284 30.67 2.02 -13.56
N ASP A 285 30.08 0.85 -13.81
CA ASP A 285 30.83 -0.33 -14.23
C ASP A 285 31.29 -0.28 -15.69
N ASN A 286 30.66 0.54 -16.54
CA ASN A 286 31.10 0.75 -17.92
C ASN A 286 32.24 1.78 -18.05
N ILE A 287 32.55 2.53 -16.99
CA ILE A 287 33.59 3.58 -16.97
C ILE A 287 34.90 3.04 -16.35
N ASN A 288 34.82 1.92 -15.61
CA ASN A 288 35.98 1.22 -15.04
C ASN A 288 36.36 0.01 -15.90
#